data_AF-A0A417Y562-F1
#
_entry.id   AF-A0A417Y562-F1
#
_cell.length_a   1.000
_cell.length_b   1.000
_cell.length_c   1.000
_cell.angle_alpha   90.00
_cell.angle_beta   90.00
_cell.angle_gamma   90.00
#
_symmetry.space_group_name_H-M   'P 1'
#
loop_
_entity.id
_entity.type
_entity.pdbx_description
1 polymer ?
#
loop_
_entity_poly.entity_id
_entity_poly.type
_entity_poly.pdbx_seq_one_letter_code
_entity_poly.pdbx_strand_id
1 'polypeptide(L)'
;MTDPSDHLTIEQAAENGTRRDLLVSLRRRLAAALDDDRTQPRDLSPITLRLRELAEEIAGIDAEADDPIAASDFPDEPFDATAL
;
A
#
# COMPACT_ATOMS: atom_id res chain seq x y z
N MET A 1 1.71 18.65 0.34
CA MET A 1 0.53 18.56 1.20
C MET A 1 -0.63 18.13 0.30
N THR A 2 -0.78 16.83 0.07
CA THR A 2 -1.86 16.32 -0.79
C THR A 2 -3.19 16.47 -0.02
N ASP A 3 -4.16 17.13 -0.64
CA ASP A 3 -5.50 17.29 -0.08
C ASP A 3 -6.14 15.90 0.13
N PRO A 4 -6.75 15.59 1.29
CA PRO A 4 -7.41 14.29 1.55
C PRO A 4 -8.52 13.91 0.55
N SER A 5 -8.89 14.87 -0.32
CA SER A 5 -9.91 14.75 -1.36
C SER A 5 -9.38 14.27 -2.72
N ASP A 6 -8.06 14.20 -2.94
CA ASP A 6 -7.47 13.96 -4.27
C ASP A 6 -7.04 12.50 -4.47
N HIS A 7 -7.98 11.57 -4.26
CA HIS A 7 -7.74 10.14 -4.47
C HIS A 7 -8.54 9.64 -5.68
N LEU A 8 -7.89 8.84 -6.51
CA LEU A 8 -8.50 8.20 -7.68
C LEU A 8 -9.69 7.33 -7.26
N THR A 9 -10.72 7.26 -8.13
CA THR A 9 -11.73 6.20 -8.01
C THR A 9 -11.07 4.82 -8.23
N ILE A 10 -11.76 3.74 -7.85
CA ILE A 10 -11.24 2.38 -8.09
C ILE A 10 -10.97 2.16 -9.58
N GLU A 11 -11.88 2.62 -10.45
CA GLU A 11 -11.75 2.51 -11.91
C GLU A 11 -10.54 3.31 -12.41
N GLN A 12 -10.41 4.58 -12.01
CA GLN A 12 -9.28 5.42 -12.38
C GLN A 12 -7.95 4.86 -11.88
N ALA A 13 -7.92 4.31 -10.66
CA ALA A 13 -6.74 3.71 -10.07
C ALA A 13 -6.35 2.40 -10.77
N ALA A 14 -7.34 1.60 -11.19
CA ALA A 14 -7.11 0.36 -11.93
C ALA A 14 -6.60 0.61 -13.36
N GLU A 15 -7.08 1.67 -14.01
CA GLU A 15 -6.70 2.00 -15.38
C GLU A 15 -5.40 2.79 -15.48
N ASN A 16 -5.22 3.79 -14.61
CA ASN A 16 -4.20 4.83 -14.76
C ASN A 16 -3.35 5.04 -13.50
N GLY A 17 -3.69 4.38 -12.39
CA GLY A 17 -3.01 4.55 -11.11
C GLY A 17 -1.87 3.58 -10.90
N THR A 18 -1.14 3.78 -9.80
CA THR A 18 -0.18 2.81 -9.29
C THR A 18 -0.87 1.70 -8.52
N ARG A 19 -0.15 0.60 -8.23
CA ARG A 19 -0.62 -0.43 -7.30
C ARG A 19 -1.07 0.17 -5.97
N ARG A 20 -0.30 1.15 -5.46
CA ARG A 20 -0.63 1.87 -4.22
C ARG A 20 -1.98 2.58 -4.35
N ASP A 21 -2.22 3.29 -5.44
CA ASP A 21 -3.46 4.03 -5.65
C ASP A 21 -4.67 3.09 -5.65
N LEU A 22 -4.56 1.94 -6.32
CA LEU A 22 -5.63 0.93 -6.35
C LEU A 22 -5.95 0.42 -4.93
N LEU A 23 -4.92 0.07 -4.15
CA LEU A 23 -5.08 -0.41 -2.78
C LEU A 23 -5.70 0.65 -1.86
N VAL A 24 -5.29 1.91 -2.01
CA VAL A 24 -5.87 3.03 -1.27
C VAL A 24 -7.34 3.23 -1.63
N SER A 25 -7.71 3.16 -2.90
CA SER A 25 -9.10 3.30 -3.36
C SER A 25 -9.98 2.14 -2.87
N LEU A 26 -9.46 0.90 -2.88
CA LEU A 26 -10.13 -0.26 -2.31
C LEU A 26 -10.32 -0.13 -0.79
N ARG A 27 -9.29 0.32 -0.07
CA ARG A 27 -9.36 0.55 1.38
C ARG A 27 -10.44 1.58 1.72
N ARG A 28 -10.52 2.69 0.97
CA ARG A 28 -11.58 3.71 1.15
C ARG A 28 -12.96 3.12 0.95
N ARG A 29 -13.14 2.29 -0.09
CA ARG A 29 -14.44 1.66 -0.38
C ARG A 29 -14.89 0.69 0.72
N LEU A 30 -13.96 -0.07 1.29
CA LEU A 30 -14.22 -0.99 2.39
C LEU A 30 -14.49 -0.27 3.70
N ALA A 31 -13.76 0.81 3.99
CA ALA A 31 -14.03 1.65 5.17
C ALA A 31 -15.44 2.25 5.09
N ALA A 32 -15.82 2.80 3.94
CA ALA A 32 -17.18 3.31 3.73
C ALA A 32 -18.25 2.22 3.83
N ALA A 33 -17.95 0.97 3.47
CA ALA A 33 -18.87 -0.14 3.69
C ALA A 33 -18.96 -0.50 5.18
N LEU A 34 -17.85 -0.46 5.92
CA LEU A 34 -17.84 -0.74 7.35
C LEU A 34 -18.66 0.28 8.17
N ASP A 35 -18.60 1.55 7.75
CA ASP A 35 -19.32 2.67 8.39
C ASP A 35 -20.80 2.77 7.97
N ASP A 36 -21.25 1.99 6.98
CA ASP A 36 -22.65 1.98 6.52
C ASP A 36 -23.51 1.10 7.44
N ASP A 37 -24.51 1.70 8.10
CA ASP A 37 -25.49 1.00 8.95
C ASP A 37 -26.28 -0.11 8.22
N ARG A 38 -26.29 -0.10 6.89
CA ARG A 38 -26.91 -1.14 6.06
C ARG A 38 -26.03 -2.39 5.92
N THR A 39 -24.76 -2.32 6.30
CA THR A 39 -23.84 -3.46 6.24
C THR A 39 -24.22 -4.50 7.27
N GLN A 40 -24.35 -5.74 6.82
CA GLN A 40 -24.84 -6.80 7.68
C GLN A 40 -23.74 -7.23 8.66
N PRO A 41 -24.07 -7.62 9.90
CA PRO A 41 -23.08 -8.06 10.88
C PRO A 41 -22.17 -9.20 10.40
N ARG A 42 -22.67 -10.06 9.51
CA ARG A 42 -21.91 -11.16 8.90
C ARG A 42 -20.77 -10.67 7.99
N ASP A 43 -20.90 -9.47 7.44
CA ASP A 43 -19.95 -8.88 6.49
C ASP A 43 -18.87 -8.05 7.20
N LEU A 44 -19.06 -7.71 8.48
CA LEU A 44 -18.09 -6.91 9.25
C LEU A 44 -16.74 -7.63 9.43
N SER A 45 -16.76 -8.92 9.79
CA SER A 45 -15.54 -9.71 9.97
C SER A 45 -14.68 -9.79 8.70
N PRO A 46 -15.21 -10.15 7.52
CA PRO A 46 -14.40 -10.16 6.31
C PRO A 46 -13.93 -8.75 5.90
N ILE A 47 -14.75 -7.71 6.07
CA ILE A 47 -14.34 -6.33 5.75
C ILE A 47 -13.17 -5.87 6.63
N THR A 48 -13.24 -6.11 7.94
CA THR A 48 -12.18 -5.71 8.88
C THR A 48 -10.87 -6.45 8.61
N LEU A 49 -10.92 -7.75 8.27
CA LEU A 49 -9.73 -8.50 7.87
C LEU A 49 -9.10 -7.92 6.60
N ARG A 50 -9.91 -7.65 5.56
CA ARG A 50 -9.41 -7.05 4.32
C ARG A 50 -8.83 -5.65 4.53
N LEU A 51 -9.43 -4.84 5.40
CA LEU A 51 -8.88 -3.52 5.74
C LEU A 51 -7.50 -3.63 6.39
N ARG A 52 -7.29 -4.62 7.27
CA ARG A 52 -5.99 -4.88 7.88
C ARG A 52 -4.96 -5.31 6.84
N GLU A 53 -5.30 -6.26 5.97
CA GLU A 53 -4.41 -6.74 4.90
C GLU A 53 -3.98 -5.61 3.97
N LEU A 54 -4.93 -4.78 3.51
CA LEU A 54 -4.62 -3.63 2.66
C LEU A 54 -3.75 -2.60 3.37
N ALA A 55 -3.93 -2.40 4.68
CA ALA A 55 -3.10 -1.50 5.46
C ALA A 55 -1.65 -2.00 5.57
N GLU A 56 -1.46 -3.29 5.81
CA GLU A 56 -0.14 -3.93 5.84
C GLU A 56 0.55 -3.86 4.48
N GLU A 57 -0.17 -4.11 3.38
CA GLU A 57 0.38 -4.03 2.02
C GLU A 57 0.78 -2.59 1.63
N ILE A 58 -0.07 -1.60 1.93
CA ILE A 58 0.25 -0.18 1.69
C ILE A 58 1.47 0.23 2.50
N ALA A 59 1.57 -0.19 3.77
CA ALA A 59 2.73 0.11 4.61
C ALA A 59 4.02 -0.50 4.05
N GLY A 60 3.95 -1.71 3.46
CA GLY A 60 5.08 -2.32 2.76
C GLY A 60 5.54 -1.50 1.55
N ILE A 61 4.60 -1.08 0.70
CA ILE A 61 4.90 -0.23 -0.47
C ILE A 61 5.51 1.12 -0.04
N ASP A 62 4.95 1.73 1.00
CA ASP A 62 5.43 3.02 1.51
C ASP A 62 6.84 2.86 2.13
N ALA A 63 7.10 1.75 2.82
CA ALA A 63 8.43 1.45 3.37
C ALA A 63 9.49 1.18 2.27
N GLU A 64 9.13 0.47 1.20
CA GLU A 64 10.01 0.28 0.04
C GLU A 64 10.33 1.62 -0.66
N ALA A 65 9.37 2.53 -0.74
CA ALA A 65 9.57 3.85 -1.33
C ALA A 65 10.47 4.75 -0.46
N ASP A 66 10.41 4.59 0.86
CA ASP A 66 11.18 5.38 1.84
C ASP A 66 12.55 4.74 2.19
N ASP A 67 12.89 3.56 1.68
CA ASP A 67 14.18 2.91 1.94
C ASP A 67 15.31 3.47 1.04
N PRO A 68 16.24 4.29 1.56
CA PRO A 68 17.35 4.82 0.78
C PRO A 68 18.39 3.74 0.43
N ILE A 69 18.39 2.60 1.13
CA ILE A 69 19.36 1.49 0.94
C ILE A 69 18.93 0.63 -0.26
N ALA A 70 17.63 0.40 -0.45
CA ALA A 70 17.11 -0.27 -1.64
C ALA A 70 17.36 0.52 -2.94
N ALA A 71 17.45 1.85 -2.83
CA ALA A 71 17.77 2.75 -3.94
C ALA A 71 19.29 2.92 -4.19
N SER A 72 20.14 2.48 -3.26
CA SER A 72 21.59 2.58 -3.41
C SER A 72 22.17 1.31 -4.01
N ASP A 73 22.66 1.43 -5.24
CA ASP A 73 23.55 0.45 -5.87
C ASP A 73 24.87 0.47 -5.08
N PHE A 74 25.05 -0.48 -4.16
CA PHE A 74 26.35 -0.72 -3.52
C PHE A 74 27.13 -1.69 -4.41
N PRO A 75 28.04 -1.21 -5.27
CA PRO A 75 28.89 -2.11 -6.04
C PRO A 75 29.73 -2.94 -5.07
N ASP A 76 29.72 -4.26 -5.25
CA ASP A 76 30.63 -5.15 -4.54
C ASP A 76 32.07 -4.72 -4.80
N GLU A 77 32.81 -4.39 -3.74
CA GLU A 77 34.25 -4.18 -3.87
C GLU A 77 34.94 -5.51 -4.19
N PRO A 78 35.89 -5.54 -5.14
CA PRO A 78 36.61 -6.76 -5.48
C PRO A 78 37.40 -7.25 -4.27
N PHE A 79 37.21 -8.52 -3.92
CA PHE A 79 37.93 -9.18 -2.83
C PHE A 79 39.45 -9.08 -2.99
N ASP A 80 40.14 -8.47 -2.02
CA ASP A 80 41.60 -8.36 -1.99
C ASP A 80 42.22 -9.51 -1.18
N ALA A 81 42.77 -10.49 -1.92
CA ALA A 81 43.44 -11.65 -1.35
C ALA A 81 44.83 -11.37 -0.74
N THR A 82 45.36 -10.15 -0.86
CA THR A 82 46.67 -9.79 -0.30
C THR A 82 46.62 -9.27 1.13
N ALA A 83 45.43 -9.19 1.74
CA ALA A 83 45.22 -8.80 3.13
C ALA A 83 45.34 -9.96 4.16
N LEU A 84 45.86 -11.13 3.74
CA LEU A 84 46.19 -12.29 4.61
C LEU A 84 47.69 -12.36 4.87
#